data_AF-I2GVS7-F1
#
_entry.id   AF-I2GVS7-F1
#
_cell.length_a   1.000
_cell.length_b   1.000
_cell.length_c   1.000
_cell.angle_alpha   90.00
_cell.angle_beta   90.00
_cell.angle_gamma   90.00
#
_symmetry.space_group_name_H-M   'P 1'
#
loop_
_entity.id
_entity.type
_entity.pdbx_description
1 polymer ?
#
loop_
_entity_poly.entity_id
_entity_poly.type
_entity_poly.pdbx_seq_one_letter_code
_entity_poly.pdbx_strand_id
1 'polypeptide(L)'
;MSDVEEVQEVQEVVEQPTAEVTIEDALKVVLRTALVHDGLARGLRESVKALTKGQAQLVVLVSSVTEDNILKLVEGLANGASEKVPLIKVADAKQLGEWAGLGKVDRDGNVRKVVGASVVVVTNWGAETDERKMIMEHFSQQ
;
A
#
# COMPACT_ATOMS: atom_id res chain seq x y z
N MET A 1 43.18 -34.10 20.15
CA MET A 1 41.81 -34.56 20.43
C MET A 1 41.02 -33.29 20.74
N SER A 2 40.67 -32.50 19.73
CA SER A 2 39.42 -32.63 18.94
C SER A 2 38.22 -32.06 19.71
N ASP A 3 37.92 -30.78 19.45
CA ASP A 3 36.58 -30.16 19.37
C ASP A 3 36.85 -28.65 19.18
N VAL A 4 36.79 -28.10 17.96
CA VAL A 4 35.59 -27.70 17.20
C VAL A 4 34.78 -26.65 17.96
N GLU A 5 34.87 -25.40 17.49
CA GLU A 5 33.74 -24.46 17.37
C GLU A 5 34.21 -23.26 16.53
N GLU A 6 34.18 -23.46 15.21
CA GLU A 6 34.06 -22.38 14.24
C GLU A 6 32.64 -21.82 14.37
N VAL A 7 32.52 -20.60 14.92
CA VAL A 7 31.25 -19.89 14.93
C VAL A 7 31.06 -19.29 13.53
N GLN A 8 30.25 -20.00 12.75
CA GLN A 8 29.82 -19.64 11.41
C GLN A 8 29.12 -18.29 11.40
N GLU A 9 29.54 -17.45 10.46
CA GLU A 9 28.79 -16.29 9.96
C GLU A 9 27.44 -16.79 9.39
N VAL A 10 26.34 -16.42 10.03
CA VAL A 10 25.00 -16.59 9.46
C VAL A 10 24.65 -15.31 8.70
N GLN A 11 25.01 -15.31 7.42
CA GLN A 11 24.33 -14.51 6.41
C GLN A 11 22.93 -15.12 6.22
N GLU A 12 21.88 -14.39 6.61
CA GLU A 12 20.54 -14.63 6.07
C GLU A 12 20.17 -13.47 5.15
N VAL A 13 20.70 -13.57 3.93
CA VAL A 13 20.09 -12.98 2.73
C VAL A 13 18.79 -13.75 2.51
N VAL A 14 17.66 -13.16 2.92
CA VAL A 14 16.34 -13.71 2.57
C VAL A 14 15.99 -13.21 1.18
N GLU A 15 16.52 -13.92 0.18
CA GLU A 15 16.00 -13.89 -1.19
C GLU A 15 15.15 -15.15 -1.46
N GLN A 16 13.92 -14.90 -1.94
CA GLN A 16 13.02 -15.77 -2.72
C GLN A 16 12.06 -16.70 -1.94
N PRO A 17 10.78 -16.79 -2.39
CA PRO A 17 10.44 -17.33 -3.70
C PRO A 17 9.77 -16.33 -4.64
N THR A 18 10.11 -16.44 -5.92
CA THR A 18 9.31 -15.98 -7.06
C THR A 18 7.98 -16.75 -7.11
N ALA A 19 7.10 -16.49 -6.15
CA ALA A 19 5.67 -16.69 -6.36
C ALA A 19 5.24 -15.65 -7.38
N GLU A 20 4.44 -16.04 -8.37
CA GLU A 20 3.80 -15.14 -9.32
C GLU A 20 3.33 -13.88 -8.57
N VAL A 21 3.99 -12.74 -8.79
CA VAL A 21 3.73 -11.53 -8.01
C VAL A 21 2.30 -11.14 -8.26
N THR A 22 1.43 -11.41 -7.29
CA THR A 22 0.02 -11.03 -7.39
C THR A 22 -0.08 -9.51 -7.26
N ILE A 23 -1.06 -8.90 -7.93
CA ILE A 23 -1.27 -7.44 -7.88
C ILE A 23 -1.46 -6.96 -6.43
N GLU A 24 -2.07 -7.78 -5.58
CA GLU A 24 -2.26 -7.47 -4.15
C GLU A 24 -0.96 -7.47 -3.35
N ASP A 25 -0.02 -8.36 -3.66
CA ASP A 25 1.28 -8.39 -2.99
C ASP A 25 2.16 -7.23 -3.45
N ALA A 26 2.11 -6.88 -4.74
CA ALA A 26 2.76 -5.68 -5.27
C ALA A 26 2.26 -4.41 -4.54
N LEU A 27 0.95 -4.31 -4.27
CA LEU A 27 0.37 -3.18 -3.52
C LEU A 27 0.88 -3.10 -2.09
N LYS A 28 1.07 -4.24 -1.41
CA LYS A 28 1.60 -4.25 -0.04
C LYS A 28 2.99 -3.63 0.01
N VAL A 29 3.87 -3.99 -0.92
CA VAL A 29 5.24 -3.47 -0.93
C VAL A 29 5.27 -1.99 -1.28
N VAL A 30 4.48 -1.59 -2.28
CA VAL A 30 4.27 -0.18 -2.66
C VAL A 30 3.79 0.69 -1.49
N LEU A 31 2.84 0.20 -0.71
CA LEU A 31 2.33 0.97 0.43
C LEU A 31 3.41 1.07 1.52
N ARG A 32 4.20 0.02 1.74
CA ARG A 32 5.31 0.08 2.71
C ARG A 32 6.41 1.03 2.27
N THR A 33 6.81 1.03 1.00
CA THR A 33 7.82 1.96 0.50
C THR A 33 7.32 3.40 0.59
N ALA A 34 6.07 3.65 0.19
CA ALA A 34 5.46 4.97 0.33
C ALA A 34 5.37 5.43 1.81
N LEU A 35 5.15 4.52 2.77
CA LEU A 35 5.20 4.85 4.21
C LEU A 35 6.57 5.36 4.65
N VAL A 36 7.66 4.72 4.21
CA VAL A 36 9.03 5.12 4.59
C VAL A 36 9.36 6.52 4.11
N HIS A 37 8.72 6.98 3.03
CA HIS A 37 8.94 8.29 2.43
C HIS A 37 7.85 9.31 2.78
N ASP A 38 7.02 9.07 3.80
CA ASP A 38 5.91 9.94 4.21
C ASP A 38 4.95 10.30 3.06
N GLY A 39 4.81 9.39 2.09
CA GLY A 39 4.08 9.61 0.83
C GLY A 39 2.66 9.06 0.81
N LEU A 40 2.03 8.88 1.97
CA LEU A 40 0.68 8.32 2.09
C LEU A 40 -0.29 9.27 2.79
N ALA A 41 -1.37 9.60 2.09
CA ALA A 41 -2.54 10.25 2.65
C ALA A 41 -3.52 9.18 3.15
N ARG A 42 -3.84 9.21 4.45
CA ARG A 42 -4.63 8.17 5.12
C ARG A 42 -5.98 8.73 5.54
N GLY A 43 -7.05 8.09 5.09
CA GLY A 43 -8.41 8.50 5.42
C GLY A 43 -8.98 9.57 4.47
N LEU A 44 -10.28 9.81 4.62
CA LEU A 44 -11.08 10.51 3.61
C LEU A 44 -10.65 11.97 3.42
N ARG A 45 -10.45 12.72 4.50
CA ARG A 45 -10.12 14.15 4.43
C ARG A 45 -8.78 14.39 3.73
N GLU A 46 -7.77 13.58 4.06
CA GLU A 46 -6.45 13.69 3.45
C GLU A 46 -6.47 13.25 2.00
N SER A 47 -7.18 12.15 1.70
CA SER A 47 -7.35 11.62 0.34
C SER A 47 -7.99 12.66 -0.59
N VAL A 48 -9.09 13.29 -0.16
CA VAL A 48 -9.76 14.36 -0.93
C VAL A 48 -8.83 15.57 -1.11
N LYS A 49 -8.04 15.91 -0.10
CA LYS A 49 -7.07 17.02 -0.18
C LYS A 49 -5.92 16.71 -1.14
N ALA A 50 -5.43 15.47 -1.19
CA ALA A 50 -4.38 15.05 -2.11
C ALA A 50 -4.89 15.03 -3.57
N LEU A 51 -6.12 14.54 -3.76
CA LEU A 51 -6.79 14.51 -5.07
C LEU A 51 -7.05 15.91 -5.62
N THR A 52 -7.59 16.82 -4.80
CA THR A 52 -7.88 18.19 -5.24
C THR A 52 -6.63 19.02 -5.53
N LYS A 53 -5.48 18.66 -4.93
CA LYS A 53 -4.19 19.30 -5.21
C LYS A 53 -3.46 18.73 -6.44
N GLY A 54 -3.97 17.65 -7.05
CA GLY A 54 -3.26 16.95 -8.14
C GLY A 54 -1.97 16.26 -7.69
N GLN A 55 -1.88 15.88 -6.41
CA GLN A 55 -0.70 15.19 -5.85
C GLN A 55 -0.91 13.67 -5.81
N ALA A 56 -2.09 13.18 -6.18
CA ALA A 56 -2.43 11.77 -6.10
C ALA A 56 -1.87 11.00 -7.30
N GLN A 57 -1.12 9.93 -7.03
CA GLN A 57 -0.54 9.06 -8.05
C GLN A 57 -1.23 7.69 -8.10
N LEU A 58 -1.78 7.22 -6.98
CA LEU A 58 -2.63 6.03 -6.88
C LEU A 58 -3.69 6.22 -5.81
N VAL A 59 -4.90 5.76 -6.07
CA VAL A 59 -5.98 5.69 -5.08
C VAL A 59 -6.33 4.23 -4.78
N VAL A 60 -6.30 3.87 -3.51
CA VAL A 60 -6.79 2.57 -3.02
C VAL A 60 -8.03 2.82 -2.18
N LEU A 61 -9.11 2.17 -2.57
CA LEU A 61 -10.43 2.32 -1.97
C LEU A 61 -10.95 0.95 -1.53
N VAL A 62 -11.65 0.91 -0.41
CA VAL A 62 -12.33 -0.30 0.05
C VAL A 62 -13.70 -0.40 -0.62
N SER A 63 -14.11 -1.59 -1.07
CA SER A 63 -15.46 -1.79 -1.63
C SER A 63 -16.55 -1.83 -0.56
N SER A 64 -16.23 -2.32 0.64
CA SER A 64 -17.13 -2.45 1.80
C SER A 64 -17.20 -1.18 2.67
N VAL A 65 -17.53 -0.03 2.08
CA VAL A 65 -17.75 1.21 2.85
C VAL A 65 -19.19 1.29 3.33
N THR A 66 -19.39 1.80 4.55
CA THR A 66 -20.71 1.92 5.18
C THR A 66 -21.65 2.90 4.49
N GLU A 67 -21.10 3.90 3.79
CA GLU A 67 -21.86 4.91 3.06
C GLU A 67 -21.42 4.98 1.60
N ASP A 68 -22.36 4.79 0.68
CA ASP A 68 -22.13 4.85 -0.77
C ASP A 68 -21.64 6.22 -1.23
N ASN A 69 -21.89 7.28 -0.45
CA ASN A 69 -21.44 8.62 -0.75
C ASN A 69 -19.91 8.72 -0.79
N ILE A 70 -19.23 7.94 0.06
CA ILE A 70 -17.76 7.92 0.12
C ILE A 70 -17.21 7.30 -1.17
N LEU A 71 -17.82 6.21 -1.63
CA LEU A 71 -17.46 5.54 -2.88
C LEU A 71 -17.59 6.50 -4.07
N LYS A 72 -18.77 7.11 -4.21
CA LYS A 72 -19.08 8.03 -5.31
C LYS A 72 -18.18 9.26 -5.31
N LEU A 73 -17.88 9.83 -4.14
CA LEU A 73 -17.00 11.00 -4.03
C LEU A 73 -15.59 10.67 -4.50
N VAL A 74 -15.01 9.57 -4.03
CA VAL A 74 -13.63 9.20 -4.36
C VAL A 74 -13.51 8.78 -5.82
N GLU A 75 -14.45 7.98 -6.32
CA GLU A 75 -14.49 7.60 -7.74
C GLU A 75 -14.69 8.83 -8.65
N GLY A 76 -15.58 9.75 -8.28
CA GLY A 76 -15.81 10.98 -9.02
C GLY A 76 -14.57 11.87 -9.07
N LEU A 77 -13.85 12.01 -7.95
CA LEU A 77 -12.62 12.81 -7.89
C LEU A 77 -11.45 12.14 -8.60
N ALA A 78 -11.31 10.82 -8.51
CA ALA A 78 -10.25 10.08 -9.20
C ALA A 78 -10.41 10.09 -10.73
N ASN A 79 -11.65 10.04 -11.22
CA ASN A 79 -11.96 10.08 -12.65
C ASN A 79 -12.06 11.50 -13.21
N GLY A 80 -12.42 12.47 -12.38
CA GLY A 80 -12.63 13.87 -12.79
C GLY A 80 -11.38 14.75 -12.76
N ALA A 81 -10.29 14.28 -12.14
CA ALA A 81 -9.01 14.95 -12.25
C ALA A 81 -8.56 14.97 -13.72
N SER A 82 -7.97 16.09 -14.15
CA SER A 82 -7.46 16.27 -15.53
C SER A 82 -6.49 15.18 -15.98
N GLU A 83 -5.89 14.48 -15.03
CA GLU A 83 -5.19 13.20 -15.21
C GLU A 83 -6.00 12.10 -14.52
N LYS A 84 -6.33 11.03 -15.25
CA LYS A 84 -6.98 9.84 -14.70
C LYS A 84 -6.02 9.19 -13.70
N VAL A 85 -6.34 9.24 -12.42
CA VAL A 85 -5.54 8.58 -11.39
C VAL A 85 -5.98 7.11 -11.29
N PRO A 86 -5.05 6.14 -11.30
CA PRO A 86 -5.39 4.73 -11.18
C PRO A 86 -6.10 4.44 -9.85
N LEU A 87 -7.18 3.67 -9.92
CA LEU A 87 -8.05 3.35 -8.78
C LEU A 87 -8.10 1.84 -8.58
N ILE A 88 -7.80 1.39 -7.37
CA ILE A 88 -7.84 -0.01 -6.96
C ILE A 88 -8.90 -0.20 -5.88
N LYS A 89 -9.68 -1.27 -6.01
CA LYS A 89 -10.66 -1.69 -5.01
C LYS A 89 -10.13 -2.87 -4.21
N VAL A 90 -10.17 -2.76 -2.89
CA VAL A 90 -9.81 -3.83 -1.93
C VAL A 90 -11.07 -4.22 -1.14
N ALA A 91 -11.22 -5.50 -0.80
CA ALA A 91 -12.42 -5.99 -0.11
C ALA A 91 -12.47 -5.56 1.37
N ASP A 92 -11.34 -5.64 2.09
CA ASP A 92 -11.29 -5.52 3.55
C ASP A 92 -10.58 -4.25 4.04
N ALA A 93 -11.31 -3.44 4.82
CA ALA A 93 -10.77 -2.21 5.42
C ALA A 93 -9.66 -2.45 6.46
N LYS A 94 -9.70 -3.58 7.17
CA LYS A 94 -8.70 -3.92 8.19
C LYS A 94 -7.36 -4.30 7.55
N GLN A 95 -7.40 -5.09 6.47
CA GLN A 95 -6.19 -5.46 5.73
C GLN A 95 -5.51 -4.22 5.14
N LEU A 96 -6.29 -3.33 4.52
CA LEU A 96 -5.78 -2.07 3.99
C LEU A 96 -5.19 -1.17 5.10
N GLY A 97 -5.84 -1.14 6.27
CA GLY A 97 -5.32 -0.43 7.44
C GLY A 97 -3.97 -0.97 7.91
N GLU A 98 -3.79 -2.29 7.95
CA GLU A 98 -2.52 -2.93 8.28
C GLU A 98 -1.43 -2.57 7.27
N TRP A 99 -1.72 -2.62 5.97
CA TRP A 99 -0.75 -2.26 4.92
C TRP A 99 -0.37 -0.77 4.95
N ALA A 100 -1.31 0.10 5.35
CA ALA A 100 -1.09 1.53 5.55
C ALA A 100 -0.44 1.87 6.90
N GLY A 101 0.01 0.88 7.67
CA GLY A 101 0.70 1.08 8.93
C GLY A 101 -0.18 1.61 10.07
N LEU A 102 -1.50 1.41 9.98
CA LEU A 102 -2.47 1.78 11.01
C LEU A 102 -2.66 0.63 12.00
N GLY A 103 -1.60 0.32 12.74
CA GLY A 103 -1.63 -0.72 13.76
C GLY A 103 -0.52 -0.50 14.78
N LYS A 104 -0.69 -1.06 15.98
CA LYS A 104 0.38 -1.07 16.98
C LYS A 104 1.13 -2.39 16.84
N VAL A 105 2.44 -2.31 16.77
CA VAL A 105 3.30 -3.50 16.77
C VAL A 105 3.58 -3.88 18.22
N ASP A 106 3.27 -5.12 18.59
CA ASP A 106 3.63 -5.67 19.89
C ASP A 106 5.10 -6.12 19.91
N ARG A 107 5.62 -6.46 21.09
CA ARG A 107 7.02 -6.89 21.27
C ARG A 107 7.41 -8.12 20.45
N ASP A 108 6.44 -8.96 20.08
CA ASP A 108 6.63 -10.17 19.28
C ASP A 108 6.56 -9.91 17.77
N GLY A 109 6.49 -8.65 17.33
CA GLY A 109 6.43 -8.27 15.91
C GLY A 109 5.03 -8.38 15.28
N ASN A 110 4.04 -8.88 16.02
CA ASN A 110 2.67 -8.99 15.52
C ASN A 110 1.92 -7.65 15.60
N VAL A 111 1.15 -7.32 14.56
CA VAL A 111 0.31 -6.13 14.54
C VAL A 111 -0.96 -6.38 15.34
N ARG A 112 -1.13 -5.66 16.45
CA ARG A 112 -2.36 -5.65 17.27
C ARG A 112 -3.05 -4.29 17.21
N LYS A 113 -4.37 -4.30 17.40
CA LYS A 113 -5.24 -3.09 17.34
C LYS A 113 -5.15 -2.36 15.98
N VAL A 114 -5.33 -3.11 14.90
CA VAL A 114 -5.42 -2.55 13.55
C VAL A 114 -6.67 -1.67 13.44
N VAL A 115 -6.48 -0.43 12.98
CA VAL A 115 -7.57 0.48 12.64
C VAL A 115 -7.86 0.33 11.16
N GLY A 116 -9.13 0.10 10.81
CA GLY A 116 -9.53 0.00 9.42
C GLY A 116 -9.36 1.33 8.69
N ALA A 117 -8.86 1.28 7.46
CA ALA A 117 -8.84 2.42 6.55
C ALA A 117 -9.84 2.19 5.42
N SER A 118 -10.62 3.21 5.09
CA SER A 118 -11.58 3.17 3.98
C SER A 118 -10.95 3.62 2.66
N VAL A 119 -10.03 4.58 2.72
CA VAL A 119 -9.37 5.19 1.56
C VAL A 119 -7.93 5.51 1.92
N VAL A 120 -7.02 5.18 1.02
CA VAL A 120 -5.60 5.54 1.09
C VAL A 120 -5.17 6.04 -0.28
N VAL A 121 -4.43 7.13 -0.30
CA VAL A 121 -3.90 7.74 -1.52
C VAL A 121 -2.39 7.81 -1.43
N VAL A 122 -1.71 7.33 -2.45
CA VAL A 122 -0.26 7.49 -2.60
C VAL A 122 0.01 8.83 -3.26
N THR A 123 0.74 9.69 -2.57
CA THR A 123 1.20 10.98 -3.10
C THR A 123 2.65 10.92 -3.58
N ASN A 124 3.47 10.08 -2.94
CA ASN A 124 4.85 9.87 -3.32
C ASN A 124 5.26 8.42 -3.08
N TRP A 125 5.66 7.72 -4.14
CA TRP A 125 6.18 6.35 -4.04
C TRP A 125 7.58 6.29 -3.44
N GLY A 126 8.32 7.41 -3.47
CA GLY A 126 9.69 7.50 -3.02
C GLY A 126 10.67 6.81 -3.97
N ALA A 127 10.64 5.47 -4.02
CA ALA A 127 11.51 4.65 -4.84
C ALA A 127 10.79 4.08 -6.08
N GLU A 128 11.54 3.86 -7.15
CA GLU A 128 11.09 3.10 -8.30
C GLU A 128 11.35 1.61 -8.06
N THR A 129 10.35 0.90 -7.55
CA THR A 129 10.38 -0.57 -7.46
C THR A 129 9.73 -1.20 -8.68
N ASP A 130 10.08 -2.45 -8.98
CA ASP A 130 9.50 -3.19 -10.09
C ASP A 130 7.99 -3.40 -9.90
N GLU A 131 7.51 -3.51 -8.65
CA GLU A 131 6.09 -3.62 -8.32
C GLU A 131 5.28 -2.39 -8.71
N ARG A 132 5.87 -1.19 -8.55
CA ARG A 132 5.24 0.06 -8.99
C ARG A 132 5.06 0.06 -10.51
N LYS A 133 6.05 -0.44 -11.26
CA LYS A 133 5.97 -0.53 -12.72
C LYS A 133 4.90 -1.52 -13.15
N MET A 134 4.82 -2.69 -12.52
CA MET A 134 3.76 -3.67 -12.78
C MET A 134 2.36 -3.06 -12.58
N ILE A 135 2.13 -2.37 -11.46
CA ILE A 135 0.84 -1.72 -11.19
C ILE A 135 0.53 -0.68 -12.27
N MET A 136 1.48 0.23 -12.57
CA MET A 136 1.27 1.26 -13.59
C MET A 136 1.03 0.66 -15.00
N GLU A 137 1.74 -0.40 -15.36
CA GLU A 137 1.56 -1.08 -16.64
C GLU A 137 0.17 -1.71 -16.76
N HIS A 138 -0.32 -2.36 -15.70
CA HIS A 138 -1.68 -2.89 -15.67
C HIS A 138 -2.75 -1.83 -15.88
N PHE A 139 -2.57 -0.62 -15.34
CA PHE A 139 -3.50 0.51 -15.54
C PHE A 139 -3.34 1.21 -16.88
N SER A 140 -2.15 1.16 -17.49
CA SER A 140 -1.90 1.71 -18.82
C SER A 140 -2.46 0.83 -19.95
N GLN A 141 -2.57 -0.47 -19.70
CA GLN A 141 -3.06 -1.47 -20.66
C GLN A 141 -4.60 -1.64 -20.62
N GLN A 142 -5.28 -1.06 -19.62
CA GLN A 142 -6.74 -1.07 -19.46
C GLN A 142 -7.39 0.24 -19.92
#